data_AF-A0A2A2ZBH7-F1
#
_entry.id   AF-A0A2A2ZBH7-F1
#
_cell.length_a   1.000
_cell.length_b   1.000
_cell.length_c   1.000
_cell.angle_alpha   90.00
_cell.angle_beta   90.00
_cell.angle_gamma   90.00
#
_symmetry.space_group_name_H-M   'P 1'
#
loop_
_entity.id
_entity.type
_entity.pdbx_description
1 polymer ?
#
loop_
_entity_poly.entity_id
_entity_poly.type
_entity_poly.pdbx_seq_one_letter_code
_entity_poly.pdbx_strand_id
1 'polypeptide(L)'
;MSLTPTIQHLPHRPGTHWPTRTTLWQLDYQGDPITWWPHVPEWRQPHRVRVDIDTLLDPDAPEWLAHTFFQETETADNHVFEVITTRPTQLRTIIVDREQHKRDYADAFDNHIPTRRSSPDAREARRRAGTPPRHIWLGVLITNQHDADQHIPPLLDTPAAIRFAVVDQATPVDLAPWMSAAGCPACRGWTTPHTCTQPPLDLVTMTIDDSRPINETWINYLHSQGEEIDIPVDIQHTHR
;
A
#
# COMPACT_ATOMS: atom_id res chain seq x y z
N MET A 1 26.87 17.53 9.14
CA MET A 1 25.79 18.04 8.26
C MET A 1 24.61 17.13 8.51
N SER A 2 23.66 17.61 9.30
CA SER A 2 22.50 16.82 9.75
C SER A 2 21.51 16.69 8.61
N LEU A 3 21.23 15.46 8.20
CA LEU A 3 20.14 15.16 7.28
C LEU A 3 18.85 15.18 8.09
N THR A 4 18.19 16.33 8.11
CA THR A 4 16.79 16.41 8.53
C THR A 4 15.98 15.59 7.54
N PRO A 5 15.13 14.63 7.97
CA PRO A 5 14.17 14.04 7.07
C PRO A 5 13.19 15.15 6.69
N THR A 6 13.30 15.65 5.46
CA THR A 6 12.25 16.48 4.87
C THR A 6 11.03 15.59 4.75
N ILE A 7 10.10 15.74 5.69
CA ILE A 7 8.71 15.33 5.53
C ILE A 7 8.25 16.06 4.27
N GLN A 8 8.20 15.35 3.15
CA GLN A 8 7.40 15.79 2.02
C GLN A 8 5.97 15.70 2.51
N HIS A 9 5.41 16.84 2.93
CA HIS A 9 3.96 17.01 2.91
C HIS A 9 3.47 16.44 1.58
N LEU A 10 2.56 15.45 1.65
CA LEU A 10 1.83 15.00 0.47
C LEU A 10 1.36 16.28 -0.24
N PRO A 11 1.74 16.51 -1.51
CA PRO A 11 1.28 17.68 -2.22
C PRO A 11 -0.23 17.52 -2.39
N HIS A 12 -0.95 18.22 -1.51
CA HIS A 12 -2.37 18.51 -1.59
C HIS A 12 -3.30 17.28 -1.46
N ARG A 13 -4.54 17.54 -1.04
CA ARG A 13 -5.69 16.79 -1.58
C ARG A 13 -5.41 16.51 -3.07
N PRO A 14 -5.52 15.26 -3.56
CA PRO A 14 -5.07 14.93 -4.90
C PRO A 14 -5.59 15.97 -5.89
N GLY A 15 -4.69 16.77 -6.46
CA GLY A 15 -5.09 17.83 -7.36
C GLY A 15 -5.87 17.23 -8.52
N THR A 16 -7.04 17.78 -8.82
CA THR A 16 -7.79 17.88 -10.10
C THR A 16 -7.69 16.82 -11.24
N HIS A 17 -6.95 15.72 -11.14
CA HIS A 17 -6.71 14.76 -12.24
C HIS A 17 -6.89 13.28 -11.87
N TRP A 18 -7.03 12.93 -10.58
CA TRP A 18 -7.33 11.55 -10.17
C TRP A 18 -8.80 11.38 -9.75
N PRO A 19 -9.44 10.26 -10.10
CA PRO A 19 -10.87 10.03 -9.80
C PRO A 19 -11.13 9.98 -8.29
N THR A 20 -12.20 10.64 -7.85
CA THR A 20 -12.62 10.65 -6.45
C THR A 20 -13.50 9.45 -6.09
N ARG A 21 -14.17 8.84 -7.07
CA ARG A 21 -15.03 7.66 -6.87
C ARG A 21 -14.21 6.37 -6.93
N THR A 22 -14.31 5.56 -5.88
CA THR A 22 -13.65 4.26 -5.78
C THR A 22 -14.49 3.17 -6.45
N THR A 23 -13.88 2.39 -7.35
CA THR A 23 -14.43 1.16 -7.93
C THR A 23 -13.89 -0.03 -7.16
N LEU A 24 -14.77 -0.92 -6.68
CA LEU A 24 -14.34 -2.19 -6.07
C LEU A 24 -14.03 -3.21 -7.17
N TRP A 25 -12.85 -3.80 -7.13
CA TRP A 25 -12.46 -4.93 -7.96
C TRP A 25 -12.16 -6.13 -7.05
N GLN A 26 -13.02 -7.13 -7.10
CA GLN A 26 -12.82 -8.37 -6.35
C GLN A 26 -12.10 -9.39 -7.22
N LEU A 27 -11.00 -9.94 -6.70
CA LEU A 27 -10.34 -11.10 -7.26
C LEU A 27 -10.85 -12.33 -6.51
N ASP A 28 -11.29 -13.32 -7.27
CA ASP A 28 -11.74 -14.61 -6.75
C ASP A 28 -11.04 -15.72 -7.54
N TYR A 29 -9.80 -16.03 -7.13
CA TYR A 29 -9.05 -17.13 -7.72
C TYR A 29 -9.61 -18.47 -7.21
N GLN A 30 -10.14 -19.29 -8.12
CA GLN A 30 -10.82 -20.55 -7.79
C GLN A 30 -9.96 -21.82 -7.99
N GLY A 31 -8.64 -21.69 -8.09
CA GLY A 31 -7.73 -22.85 -8.11
C GLY A 31 -7.37 -23.41 -9.49
N ASP A 32 -7.92 -22.90 -10.59
CA ASP A 32 -7.45 -23.22 -11.95
C ASP A 32 -6.68 -22.02 -12.54
N PRO A 33 -5.34 -22.07 -12.55
CA PRO A 33 -4.52 -20.94 -12.97
C PRO A 33 -4.37 -20.83 -14.50
N ILE A 34 -4.91 -21.78 -15.27
CA ILE A 34 -4.89 -21.72 -16.75
C ILE A 34 -6.09 -20.93 -17.27
N THR A 35 -7.25 -21.04 -16.61
CA THR A 35 -8.49 -20.39 -17.03
C THR A 35 -8.75 -19.05 -16.34
N TRP A 36 -7.97 -18.73 -15.31
CA TRP A 36 -8.12 -17.51 -14.52
C TRP A 36 -6.88 -16.61 -14.64
N TRP A 37 -7.10 -15.35 -15.04
CA TRP A 37 -6.05 -14.35 -15.18
C TRP A 37 -6.49 -13.01 -14.58
N PRO A 38 -5.66 -12.35 -13.75
CA PRO A 38 -6.01 -11.08 -13.13
C PRO A 38 -5.80 -9.90 -14.10
N HIS A 39 -6.49 -9.89 -15.24
CA HIS A 39 -6.38 -8.78 -16.19
C HIS A 39 -7.00 -7.53 -15.56
N VAL A 40 -6.23 -6.44 -15.54
CA VAL A 40 -6.78 -5.12 -15.22
C VAL A 40 -7.89 -4.84 -16.23
N PRO A 41 -9.13 -4.54 -15.79
CA PRO A 41 -10.20 -4.24 -16.71
C PRO A 41 -9.87 -3.07 -17.64
N GLU A 42 -10.27 -3.16 -18.91
CA GLU A 42 -10.04 -2.12 -19.92
C GLU A 42 -10.98 -0.92 -19.71
N TRP A 43 -10.66 -0.06 -18.74
CA TRP A 43 -11.39 1.18 -18.53
C TRP A 43 -10.87 2.31 -19.42
N ARG A 44 -11.78 3.03 -20.08
CA ARG A 44 -11.43 4.14 -20.99
C ARG A 44 -11.08 5.45 -20.27
N GLN A 45 -11.45 5.59 -19.01
CA GLN A 45 -11.17 6.78 -18.19
C GLN A 45 -10.33 6.36 -16.99
N PRO A 46 -9.55 7.28 -16.38
CA PRO A 46 -8.88 7.00 -15.12
C PRO A 46 -9.86 6.49 -14.05
N HIS A 47 -9.43 5.53 -13.23
CA HIS A 47 -10.21 5.00 -12.08
C HIS A 47 -9.33 4.96 -10.82
N ARG A 48 -9.95 5.19 -9.65
CA ARG A 48 -9.41 4.78 -8.35
C ARG A 48 -10.04 3.44 -8.02
N VAL A 49 -9.24 2.39 -7.88
CA VAL A 49 -9.68 1.01 -7.83
C VAL A 49 -9.22 0.38 -6.53
N ARG A 50 -10.15 -0.06 -5.68
CA ARG A 50 -9.82 -0.82 -4.48
C ARG A 50 -9.88 -2.31 -4.80
N VAL A 51 -8.79 -3.01 -4.53
CA VAL A 51 -8.59 -4.40 -4.93
C VAL A 51 -8.21 -5.23 -3.72
N ASP A 52 -9.04 -6.22 -3.39
CA ASP A 52 -8.66 -7.26 -2.45
C ASP A 52 -7.88 -8.34 -3.19
N ILE A 53 -6.67 -8.62 -2.71
CA ILE A 53 -5.75 -9.57 -3.33
C ILE A 53 -5.51 -10.82 -2.47
N ASP A 54 -6.32 -11.05 -1.44
CA ASP A 54 -6.14 -12.15 -0.50
C ASP A 54 -6.07 -13.51 -1.20
N THR A 55 -6.89 -13.74 -2.23
CA THR A 55 -6.86 -14.99 -2.99
C THR A 55 -5.57 -15.18 -3.80
N LEU A 56 -4.88 -14.09 -4.14
CA LEU A 56 -3.57 -14.15 -4.82
C LEU A 56 -2.41 -14.46 -3.87
N LEU A 57 -2.62 -14.21 -2.58
CA LEU A 57 -1.64 -14.41 -1.52
C LEU A 57 -1.90 -15.69 -0.72
N ASP A 58 -2.87 -16.49 -1.16
CA ASP A 58 -3.18 -17.77 -0.56
C ASP A 58 -1.99 -18.74 -0.76
N PRO A 59 -1.60 -19.53 0.26
CA PRO A 59 -0.53 -20.52 0.11
C PRO A 59 -0.73 -21.52 -1.03
N ASP A 60 -2.00 -21.82 -1.39
CA ASP A 60 -2.33 -22.73 -2.49
C ASP A 60 -2.39 -22.01 -3.85
N ALA A 61 -2.35 -20.67 -3.86
CA ALA A 61 -2.26 -19.89 -5.08
C ALA A 61 -0.83 -19.94 -5.65
N PRO A 62 -0.66 -20.18 -6.96
CA PRO A 62 0.65 -20.07 -7.60
C PRO A 62 1.24 -18.66 -7.41
N GLU A 63 2.47 -18.59 -6.89
CA GLU A 63 3.16 -17.32 -6.62
C GLU A 63 3.19 -16.36 -7.82
N TRP A 64 3.32 -16.92 -9.03
CA TRP A 64 3.34 -16.13 -10.27
C TRP A 64 2.08 -15.29 -10.47
N LEU A 65 0.92 -15.66 -9.91
CA LEU A 65 -0.32 -14.88 -10.03
C LEU A 65 -0.19 -13.50 -9.41
N ALA A 66 0.40 -13.41 -8.21
CA ALA A 66 0.65 -12.12 -7.56
C ALA A 66 1.67 -11.29 -8.35
N HIS A 67 2.72 -11.92 -8.89
CA HIS A 67 3.69 -11.24 -9.75
C HIS A 67 3.05 -10.70 -11.04
N THR A 68 2.15 -11.47 -11.65
CA THR A 68 1.39 -11.05 -12.82
C THR A 68 0.48 -9.87 -12.48
N PHE A 69 -0.29 -9.95 -11.39
CA PHE A 69 -1.14 -8.84 -10.94
C PHE A 69 -0.35 -7.53 -10.76
N PHE A 70 0.80 -7.58 -10.08
CA PHE A 70 1.63 -6.39 -9.91
C PHE A 70 2.27 -5.93 -11.23
N GLN A 71 2.55 -6.83 -12.16
CA GLN A 71 3.04 -6.45 -13.49
C GLN A 71 1.97 -5.71 -14.30
N GLU A 72 0.72 -6.18 -14.29
CA GLU A 72 -0.40 -5.54 -15.00
C GLU A 72 -0.78 -4.19 -14.37
N THR A 73 -0.82 -4.10 -13.04
CA THR A 73 -1.13 -2.82 -12.36
C THR A 73 0.00 -1.79 -12.51
N GLU A 74 1.26 -2.23 -12.59
CA GLU A 74 2.39 -1.35 -12.87
C GLU A 74 2.33 -0.72 -14.27
N THR A 75 1.77 -1.40 -15.26
CA THR A 75 1.61 -0.87 -16.63
C THR A 75 0.35 -0.02 -16.78
N ALA A 76 -0.67 -0.25 -15.94
CA ALA A 76 -1.93 0.50 -15.93
C ALA A 76 -1.83 1.82 -15.15
N ASP A 77 -0.81 2.64 -15.44
CA ASP A 77 -0.45 3.86 -14.68
C ASP A 77 -1.41 5.06 -14.81
N ASN A 78 -2.43 4.94 -15.67
CA ASN A 78 -3.55 5.87 -15.75
C ASN A 78 -4.61 5.65 -14.64
N HIS A 79 -4.46 4.62 -13.81
CA HIS A 79 -5.35 4.31 -12.69
C HIS A 79 -4.59 4.37 -11.36
N VAL A 80 -5.32 4.57 -10.26
CA VAL A 80 -4.80 4.41 -8.90
C VAL A 80 -5.33 3.10 -8.33
N PHE A 81 -4.46 2.22 -7.87
CA PHE A 81 -4.82 0.97 -7.23
C PHE A 81 -4.60 1.04 -5.73
N GLU A 82 -5.67 0.88 -4.97
CA GLU A 82 -5.67 0.65 -3.52
C GLU A 82 -5.71 -0.85 -3.26
N VAL A 83 -4.53 -1.46 -3.21
CA VAL A 83 -4.37 -2.89 -2.98
C VAL A 83 -4.50 -3.16 -1.49
N ILE A 84 -5.46 -3.99 -1.10
CA ILE A 84 -5.75 -4.33 0.30
C ILE A 84 -5.61 -5.85 0.52
N THR A 85 -5.20 -6.23 1.73
CA THR A 85 -5.03 -7.63 2.11
C THR A 85 -5.13 -7.84 3.63
N THR A 86 -5.49 -9.04 4.06
CA THR A 86 -5.30 -9.56 5.42
C THR A 86 -4.01 -10.37 5.60
N ARG A 87 -3.22 -10.55 4.53
CA ARG A 87 -1.98 -11.36 4.47
C ARG A 87 -0.72 -10.51 4.19
N PRO A 88 -0.39 -9.50 5.02
CA PRO A 88 0.67 -8.55 4.69
C PRO A 88 2.09 -9.14 4.73
N THR A 89 2.34 -10.23 5.46
CA THR A 89 3.64 -10.91 5.45
C THR A 89 3.95 -11.53 4.08
N GLN A 90 2.94 -12.12 3.44
CA GLN A 90 3.03 -12.67 2.09
C GLN A 90 3.18 -11.54 1.07
N LEU A 91 2.37 -10.48 1.18
CA LEU A 91 2.50 -9.28 0.35
C LEU A 91 3.93 -8.70 0.42
N ARG A 92 4.47 -8.53 1.63
CA ARG A 92 5.84 -8.04 1.84
C ARG A 92 6.86 -8.89 1.11
N THR A 93 6.74 -10.21 1.20
CA THR A 93 7.68 -11.16 0.57
C THR A 93 7.71 -10.93 -0.94
N ILE A 94 6.54 -10.90 -1.58
CA ILE A 94 6.40 -10.67 -3.03
C ILE A 94 6.94 -9.30 -3.43
N ILE A 95 6.57 -8.23 -2.73
CA ILE A 95 6.99 -6.88 -3.11
C ILE A 95 8.50 -6.68 -2.93
N VAL A 96 9.07 -7.18 -1.82
CA VAL A 96 10.53 -7.10 -1.58
C VAL A 96 11.29 -7.84 -2.68
N ASP A 97 10.85 -9.04 -3.04
CA ASP A 97 11.46 -9.82 -4.12
C ASP A 97 11.37 -9.09 -5.47
N ARG A 98 10.20 -8.52 -5.81
CA ARG A 98 9.99 -7.76 -7.04
C ARG A 98 10.87 -6.52 -7.12
N GLU A 99 10.95 -5.74 -6.04
CA GLU A 99 11.79 -4.55 -6.00
C GLU A 99 13.28 -4.91 -6.10
N GLN A 100 13.69 -6.04 -5.53
CA GLN A 100 15.05 -6.54 -5.70
C GLN A 100 15.34 -6.92 -7.16
N HIS A 101 14.44 -7.68 -7.80
CA HIS A 101 14.57 -8.04 -9.21
C HIS A 101 14.66 -6.81 -10.13
N LYS A 102 13.90 -5.75 -9.86
CA LYS A 102 13.99 -4.48 -10.61
C LYS A 102 15.38 -3.84 -10.47
N ARG A 103 15.94 -3.83 -9.26
CA ARG A 103 17.30 -3.29 -9.00
C ARG A 103 18.36 -4.10 -9.71
N ASP A 104 18.29 -5.43 -9.64
CA ASP A 104 19.26 -6.31 -10.29
C ASP A 104 19.20 -6.15 -11.82
N TYR A 105 18.00 -6.01 -12.39
CA TYR A 105 17.82 -5.74 -13.81
C TYR A 105 18.40 -4.37 -14.23
N ALA A 106 18.20 -3.33 -13.41
CA ALA A 106 18.80 -2.03 -13.65
C ALA A 106 20.34 -2.07 -13.56
N ASP A 107 20.86 -2.77 -12.55
CA ASP A 107 22.30 -2.95 -12.32
C ASP A 107 23.00 -3.68 -13.48
N ALA A 108 22.31 -4.63 -14.11
CA ALA A 108 22.82 -5.32 -15.29
C ALA A 108 23.22 -4.36 -16.43
N PHE A 109 22.49 -3.27 -16.65
CA PHE A 109 22.87 -2.26 -17.65
C PHE A 109 24.11 -1.44 -17.27
N ASP A 110 24.38 -1.32 -15.97
CA ASP A 110 25.52 -0.57 -15.46
C ASP A 110 26.79 -1.42 -15.35
N ASN A 111 26.67 -2.67 -14.96
CA ASN A 111 27.83 -3.50 -14.63
C ASN A 111 28.08 -4.65 -15.61
N HIS A 112 27.04 -5.14 -16.29
CA HIS A 112 27.13 -6.34 -17.12
C HIS A 112 26.99 -6.05 -18.62
N ILE A 113 26.28 -4.98 -19.01
CA ILE A 113 26.04 -4.60 -20.40
C ILE A 113 26.32 -3.10 -20.62
N PRO A 114 27.56 -2.62 -20.36
CA PRO A 114 27.88 -1.19 -20.37
C PRO A 114 27.68 -0.53 -21.74
N THR A 115 27.70 -1.29 -22.83
CA THR A 115 27.40 -0.81 -24.19
C THR A 115 25.96 -0.30 -24.33
N ARG A 116 25.03 -0.79 -23.50
CA ARG A 116 23.61 -0.38 -23.48
C ARG A 116 23.26 0.56 -22.33
N ARG A 117 24.25 1.04 -21.56
CA ARG A 117 24.06 1.87 -20.37
C ARG A 117 23.15 3.09 -20.61
N SER A 118 23.29 3.73 -21.77
CA SER A 118 22.55 4.94 -22.16
C SER A 118 21.30 4.65 -23.00
N SER A 119 20.95 3.37 -23.19
CA SER A 119 19.77 2.99 -23.98
C SER A 119 18.46 3.42 -23.32
N PRO A 120 17.36 3.56 -24.09
CA PRO A 120 16.03 3.78 -23.52
C PRO A 120 15.66 2.74 -22.46
N ASP A 121 15.89 1.45 -22.73
CA ASP A 121 15.61 0.35 -21.80
C ASP A 121 16.39 0.49 -20.48
N ALA A 122 17.65 0.91 -20.53
CA ALA A 122 18.45 1.13 -19.33
C ALA A 122 17.94 2.30 -18.48
N ARG A 123 17.41 3.36 -19.12
CA ARG A 123 16.77 4.48 -18.40
C ARG A 123 15.47 4.04 -17.76
N GLU A 124 14.67 3.25 -18.47
CA GLU A 124 13.44 2.64 -17.97
C GLU A 124 13.69 1.75 -16.76
N ALA A 125 14.66 0.83 -16.85
CA ALA A 125 15.02 -0.08 -15.78
C ALA A 125 15.40 0.68 -14.50
N ARG A 126 16.27 1.69 -14.61
CA ARG A 126 16.64 2.53 -13.45
C ARG A 126 15.47 3.31 -12.88
N ARG A 127 14.57 3.83 -13.73
CA ARG A 127 13.36 4.51 -13.27
C ARG A 127 12.49 3.57 -12.44
N ARG A 128 12.23 2.36 -12.93
CA ARG A 128 11.40 1.35 -12.24
C ARG A 128 12.05 0.83 -10.97
N ALA A 129 13.38 0.74 -10.92
CA ALA A 129 14.13 0.30 -9.74
C ALA A 129 14.30 1.36 -8.64
N GLY A 130 14.17 2.64 -9.00
CA GLY A 130 14.49 3.76 -8.11
C GLY A 130 13.47 4.01 -7.01
N THR A 131 12.17 3.90 -7.32
CA THR A 131 11.09 4.14 -6.37
C THR A 131 9.86 3.28 -6.68
N PRO A 132 9.11 2.84 -5.65
CA PRO A 132 7.82 2.19 -5.86
C PRO A 132 6.85 3.03 -6.72
N PRO A 133 5.96 2.40 -7.52
CA PRO A 133 4.97 3.10 -8.33
C PRO A 133 4.04 3.97 -7.48
N ARG A 134 3.89 5.25 -7.82
CA ARG A 134 3.08 6.22 -7.05
C ARG A 134 1.58 5.95 -7.12
N HIS A 135 1.14 5.26 -8.16
CA HIS A 135 -0.25 4.93 -8.42
C HIS A 135 -0.67 3.57 -7.85
N ILE A 136 0.22 2.88 -7.12
CA ILE A 136 -0.08 1.64 -6.42
C ILE A 136 0.12 1.88 -4.92
N TRP A 137 -0.97 1.81 -4.17
CA TRP A 137 -1.00 1.97 -2.73
C TRP A 137 -1.21 0.59 -2.10
N LEU A 138 -0.50 0.30 -1.03
CA LEU A 138 -0.60 -0.97 -0.32
C LEU A 138 -1.24 -0.75 1.04
N GLY A 139 -2.23 -1.55 1.37
CA GLY A 139 -2.93 -1.41 2.64
C GLY A 139 -3.34 -2.73 3.26
N VAL A 140 -3.67 -2.64 4.55
CA VAL A 140 -4.11 -3.78 5.36
C VAL A 140 -5.51 -3.56 5.90
N LEU A 141 -6.29 -4.63 5.90
CA LEU A 141 -7.60 -4.66 6.54
C LEU A 141 -7.44 -4.89 8.04
N ILE A 142 -8.05 -4.01 8.83
CA ILE A 142 -8.00 -4.01 10.30
C ILE A 142 -9.44 -4.05 10.83
N THR A 143 -9.85 -5.20 11.37
CA THR A 143 -11.19 -5.38 11.96
C THR A 143 -11.19 -5.31 13.48
N ASN A 144 -10.00 -5.39 14.09
CA ASN A 144 -9.79 -5.36 15.53
C ASN A 144 -8.32 -5.00 15.85
N GLN A 145 -7.99 -4.84 17.14
CA GLN A 145 -6.63 -4.49 17.57
C GLN A 145 -5.59 -5.57 17.24
N HIS A 146 -5.95 -6.85 17.31
CA HIS A 146 -5.03 -7.94 16.98
C HIS A 146 -4.62 -7.87 15.51
N ASP A 147 -5.55 -7.57 14.61
CA ASP A 147 -5.24 -7.33 13.19
C ASP A 147 -4.24 -6.17 13.06
N ALA A 148 -4.45 -5.05 13.77
CA ALA A 148 -3.53 -3.91 13.72
C ALA A 148 -2.11 -4.29 14.17
N ASP A 149 -2.01 -4.98 15.31
CA ASP A 149 -0.75 -5.43 15.89
C ASP A 149 0.01 -6.38 14.97
N GLN A 150 -0.70 -7.25 14.23
CA GLN A 150 -0.10 -8.24 13.33
C GLN A 150 0.16 -7.70 11.92
N HIS A 151 -0.72 -6.88 11.39
CA HIS A 151 -0.75 -6.55 9.96
C HIS A 151 0.06 -5.31 9.62
N ILE A 152 0.08 -4.30 10.49
CA ILE A 152 0.74 -3.02 10.20
C ILE A 152 2.26 -3.15 10.15
N PRO A 153 2.95 -3.84 11.10
CA PRO A 153 4.41 -3.89 11.07
C PRO A 153 4.99 -4.49 9.76
N PRO A 154 4.50 -5.61 9.22
CA PRO A 154 4.96 -6.11 7.91
C PRO A 154 4.67 -5.14 6.76
N LEU A 155 3.55 -4.42 6.78
CA LEU A 155 3.23 -3.39 5.78
C LEU A 155 4.25 -2.25 5.81
N LEU A 156 4.63 -1.76 7.00
CA LEU A 156 5.62 -0.69 7.15
C LEU A 156 7.00 -1.09 6.61
N ASP A 157 7.37 -2.37 6.73
CA ASP A 157 8.59 -2.92 6.12
C ASP A 157 8.47 -3.18 4.61
N THR A 158 7.29 -3.01 4.02
CA THR A 158 7.06 -3.23 2.59
C THR A 158 7.37 -1.96 1.80
N PRO A 159 8.17 -2.02 0.72
CA PRO A 159 8.35 -0.89 -0.19
C PRO A 159 7.02 -0.48 -0.84
N ALA A 160 6.53 0.72 -0.54
CA ALA A 160 5.31 1.26 -1.14
C ALA A 160 5.41 2.78 -1.22
N ALA A 161 4.70 3.37 -2.18
CA ALA A 161 4.57 4.82 -2.27
C ALA A 161 3.62 5.37 -1.20
N ILE A 162 2.55 4.62 -0.91
CA ILE A 162 1.59 4.88 0.17
C ILE A 162 1.29 3.55 0.87
N ARG A 163 1.39 3.56 2.20
CA ARG A 163 0.99 2.50 3.12
C ARG A 163 -0.22 2.94 3.91
N PHE A 164 -1.32 2.19 3.84
CA PHE A 164 -2.55 2.62 4.50
C PHE A 164 -3.24 1.52 5.30
N ALA A 165 -3.90 1.92 6.38
CA ALA A 165 -4.77 1.04 7.13
C ALA A 165 -6.23 1.25 6.69
N VAL A 166 -6.98 0.17 6.49
CA VAL A 166 -8.43 0.21 6.30
C VAL A 166 -9.07 -0.33 7.57
N VAL A 167 -9.73 0.56 8.31
CA VAL A 167 -10.38 0.21 9.58
C VAL A 167 -11.88 -0.01 9.39
N ASP A 168 -12.43 -0.98 10.12
CA ASP A 168 -13.89 -1.17 10.19
C ASP A 168 -14.57 -0.10 11.06
N GLN A 169 -15.83 0.21 10.73
CA GLN A 169 -16.63 1.23 11.40
C GLN A 169 -17.15 0.82 12.79
N ALA A 170 -17.21 -0.48 13.10
CA ALA A 170 -17.82 -0.99 14.32
C ALA A 170 -16.82 -1.11 15.47
N THR A 171 -15.55 -1.38 15.17
CA THR A 171 -14.53 -1.70 16.17
C THR A 171 -13.50 -0.58 16.28
N PRO A 172 -13.46 0.15 17.42
CA PRO A 172 -12.37 1.08 17.71
C PRO A 172 -11.03 0.35 17.80
N VAL A 173 -9.99 0.97 17.22
CA VAL A 173 -8.62 0.47 17.23
C VAL A 173 -7.66 1.61 17.60
N ASP A 174 -6.63 1.31 18.37
CA ASP A 174 -5.54 2.24 18.65
C ASP A 174 -4.46 2.08 17.57
N LEU A 175 -4.32 3.09 16.71
CA LEU A 175 -3.32 3.14 15.63
C LEU A 175 -2.15 4.06 15.95
N ALA A 176 -2.21 4.82 17.05
CA ALA A 176 -1.17 5.76 17.47
C ALA A 176 0.26 5.17 17.42
N PRO A 177 0.51 3.88 17.75
CA PRO A 177 1.85 3.31 17.70
C PRO A 177 2.51 3.32 16.30
N TRP A 178 1.71 3.34 15.23
CA TRP A 178 2.20 3.29 13.84
C TRP A 178 1.96 4.59 13.07
N MET A 179 1.37 5.59 13.71
CA MET A 179 1.11 6.89 13.11
C MET A 179 2.29 7.85 13.29
N SER A 180 3.16 7.60 14.26
CA SER A 180 4.36 8.42 14.49
C SER A 180 5.63 7.59 14.43
N ALA A 181 6.69 8.13 13.82
CA ALA A 181 8.03 7.55 13.96
C ALA A 181 8.50 7.48 15.43
N ALA A 182 7.94 8.31 16.32
CA ALA A 182 8.19 8.28 17.76
C ALA A 182 7.29 7.27 18.52
N GLY A 183 6.22 6.77 17.89
CA GLY A 183 5.22 5.89 18.49
C GLY A 183 5.56 4.39 18.42
N CYS A 184 6.63 4.02 17.71
CA CYS A 184 7.04 2.65 17.45
C CYS A 184 6.90 1.73 18.70
N PRO A 185 6.00 0.73 18.70
CA PRO A 185 5.75 -0.11 19.88
C PRO A 185 6.92 -1.04 20.21
N ALA A 186 7.77 -1.37 19.21
CA ALA A 186 9.04 -2.05 19.43
C ALA A 186 10.06 -1.18 20.21
N CYS A 187 9.87 0.14 20.20
CA CYS A 187 10.81 1.13 20.71
C CYS A 187 10.60 1.50 22.19
N ARG A 188 9.44 1.19 22.80
CA ARG A 188 9.07 1.42 24.23
C ARG A 188 9.66 2.70 24.87
N GLY A 189 9.74 3.80 24.13
CA GLY A 189 10.27 5.09 24.62
C GLY A 189 11.77 5.14 24.94
N TRP A 190 12.60 4.21 24.45
CA TRP A 190 14.04 4.26 24.66
C TRP A 190 14.74 5.26 23.73
N THR A 191 15.51 6.18 24.31
CA THR A 191 16.27 7.24 23.62
C THR A 191 17.65 6.80 23.10
N THR A 192 17.95 5.50 23.07
CA THR A 192 19.18 4.99 22.45
C THR A 192 19.01 4.91 20.93
N PRO A 193 20.05 5.22 20.12
CA PRO A 193 19.94 5.12 18.67
C PRO A 193 19.82 3.65 18.26
N HIS A 194 18.59 3.20 18.01
CA HIS A 194 18.29 1.94 17.35
C HIS A 194 17.84 2.21 15.91
N THR A 195 18.15 1.28 15.01
CA THR A 195 17.88 1.31 13.57
C THR A 195 16.41 1.05 13.20
N CYS A 196 15.44 1.37 14.06
CA CYS A 196 14.04 1.33 13.68
C CYS A 196 13.77 2.47 12.68
N THR A 197 13.89 2.15 11.39
CA THR A 197 13.65 3.01 10.24
C THR A 197 12.25 2.80 9.64
N GLN A 198 11.35 2.12 10.35
CA GLN A 198 10.00 1.90 9.86
C GLN A 198 9.29 3.25 9.72
N PRO A 199 8.81 3.60 8.51
CA PRO A 199 8.02 4.81 8.33
C PRO A 199 6.69 4.68 9.07
N PRO A 200 6.03 5.79 9.44
CA PRO A 200 4.65 5.73 9.88
C PRO A 200 3.72 5.31 8.73
N LEU A 201 2.45 5.04 9.05
CA LEU A 201 1.39 4.96 8.04
C LEU A 201 1.30 6.27 7.26
N ASP A 202 1.01 6.17 5.96
CA ASP A 202 0.84 7.34 5.08
C ASP A 202 -0.62 7.82 5.05
N LEU A 203 -1.58 6.93 5.37
CA LEU A 203 -3.02 7.18 5.28
C LEU A 203 -3.80 6.20 6.16
N VAL A 204 -4.92 6.65 6.74
CA VAL A 204 -5.94 5.75 7.30
C VAL A 204 -7.24 5.96 6.53
N THR A 205 -7.93 4.88 6.17
CA THR A 205 -9.23 4.94 5.50
C THR A 205 -10.29 4.15 6.25
N MET A 206 -11.52 4.60 6.17
CA MET A 206 -12.69 3.90 6.68
C MET A 206 -13.80 3.97 5.63
N THR A 207 -14.49 2.86 5.41
CA THR A 207 -15.71 2.84 4.61
C THR A 207 -16.91 2.64 5.51
N ILE A 208 -17.82 3.61 5.52
CA ILE A 208 -19.07 3.58 6.28
C ILE A 208 -20.17 2.97 5.41
N ASP A 209 -20.67 1.84 5.86
CA ASP A 209 -21.93 1.24 5.46
C ASP A 209 -23.03 1.80 6.36
N ASP A 210 -23.86 2.68 5.79
CA ASP A 210 -24.97 3.34 6.50
C ASP A 210 -26.05 2.34 6.97
N SER A 211 -26.03 1.08 6.49
CA SER A 211 -26.95 0.02 6.93
C SER A 211 -26.50 -0.69 8.21
N ARG A 212 -25.24 -0.51 8.62
CA ARG A 212 -24.67 -1.06 9.86
C ARG A 212 -24.60 0.01 10.94
N PRO A 213 -24.64 -0.36 12.24
CA PRO A 213 -24.45 0.59 13.32
C PRO A 213 -23.14 1.40 13.12
N ILE A 214 -23.25 2.71 13.27
CA ILE A 214 -22.11 3.63 13.21
C ILE A 214 -21.69 3.94 14.63
N ASN A 215 -20.41 3.79 14.92
CA ASN A 215 -19.83 4.25 16.18
C ASN A 215 -19.29 5.68 15.99
N GLU A 216 -20.11 6.70 16.24
CA GLU A 216 -19.71 8.11 16.08
C GLU A 216 -18.55 8.50 17.00
N THR A 217 -18.48 7.91 18.19
CA THR A 217 -17.36 8.13 19.12
C THR A 217 -16.07 7.59 18.53
N TRP A 218 -16.12 6.45 17.83
CA TRP A 218 -14.97 5.91 17.10
C TRP A 218 -14.53 6.83 15.97
N ILE A 219 -15.45 7.34 15.14
CA ILE A 219 -15.11 8.26 14.05
C ILE A 219 -14.37 9.50 14.58
N ASN A 220 -14.88 10.11 15.65
CA ASN A 220 -14.25 11.27 16.27
C ASN A 220 -12.88 10.92 16.87
N TYR A 221 -12.77 9.75 17.52
CA TYR A 221 -11.51 9.28 18.07
C TYR A 221 -10.47 9.03 16.96
N LEU A 222 -10.87 8.44 15.83
CA LEU A 222 -9.98 8.22 14.70
C LEU A 222 -9.49 9.55 14.08
N HIS A 223 -10.37 10.53 13.93
CA HIS A 223 -9.96 11.88 13.51
C HIS A 223 -8.94 12.50 14.47
N SER A 224 -9.16 12.36 15.78
CA SER A 224 -8.22 12.89 16.79
C SER A 224 -6.84 12.23 16.70
N GLN A 225 -6.77 10.92 16.46
CA GLN A 225 -5.50 10.21 16.24
C GLN A 225 -4.76 10.71 14.98
N GLY A 226 -5.50 11.02 13.91
CA GLY A 226 -4.94 11.57 12.67
C GLY A 226 -4.40 13.00 12.83
N GLU A 227 -5.17 13.88 13.46
CA GLU A 227 -4.80 15.29 13.66
C GLU A 227 -3.59 15.45 14.57
N GLU A 228 -3.46 14.62 15.62
CA GLU A 228 -2.33 14.69 16.54
C GLU A 228 -0.98 14.44 15.85
N ILE A 229 -0.98 13.72 14.72
CA ILE A 229 0.23 13.19 14.09
C ILE A 229 0.34 13.58 12.59
N ASP A 230 -0.53 14.46 12.10
CA ASP A 230 -0.57 14.93 10.70
C ASP A 230 -0.71 13.79 9.65
N ILE A 231 -1.40 12.71 10.03
CA ILE A 231 -1.76 11.63 9.09
C ILE A 231 -3.19 11.82 8.61
N PRO A 232 -3.43 11.83 7.29
CA PRO A 232 -4.78 11.98 6.75
C PRO A 232 -5.67 10.79 7.11
N VAL A 233 -6.92 11.09 7.47
CA VAL A 233 -8.01 10.12 7.66
C VAL A 233 -9.07 10.36 6.58
N ASP A 234 -9.25 9.39 5.69
CA ASP A 234 -10.25 9.42 4.60
C ASP A 234 -11.44 8.52 4.94
N ILE A 235 -12.57 9.12 5.30
CA ILE A 235 -13.81 8.40 5.61
C ILE A 235 -14.77 8.54 4.43
N GLN A 236 -15.14 7.42 3.83
CA GLN A 236 -16.01 7.35 2.66
C GLN A 236 -17.34 6.69 3.04
N HIS A 237 -18.47 7.35 2.75
CA HIS A 237 -19.79 6.74 2.88
C HIS A 237 -20.13 5.94 1.62
N THR A 238 -20.57 4.71 1.81
CA THR A 238 -21.22 3.91 0.76
C THR A 238 -22.73 3.99 0.94
N HIS A 239 -23.37 4.79 0.08
CA HIS A 239 -24.81 4.70 -0.12
C HIS A 239 -25.08 3.54 -1.09
N ARG A 240 -25.80 2.51 -0.63
CA ARG A 240 -26.38 1.49 -1.51
C ARG A 240 -27.71 1.97 -2.10
#